data_AF-A0A7C5GR32-F1
#
_entry.id   AF-A0A7C5GR32-F1
#
_cell.length_a   1.000
_cell.length_b   1.000
_cell.length_c   1.000
_cell.angle_alpha   90.00
_cell.angle_beta   90.00
_cell.angle_gamma   90.00
#
_symmetry.space_group_name_H-M   'P 1'
#
loop_
_entity.id
_entity.type
_entity.pdbx_description
1 polymer ?
#
loop_
_entity_poly.entity_id
_entity_poly.type
_entity_poly.pdbx_seq_one_letter_code
_entity_poly.pdbx_strand_id
1 'polypeptide(L)'
;MIRLLITTVLCFVPWMAMGEWRAHFTEDGHWISVLSPAGHQFVVAEHEDEVQMLLVLAVSGDQIAGAPDKGAVRIDEGEWAWAPLLLLRRSQEGMAFRFGFREEVEKDLIERMIRGLRLQVGLGAHLSGGESLSFSLIGFTNAWNDMLIANRIGTVDIGELVEQNRVRELVCYAMADWSVTALRARIRSSSREEALRALRPTGIDLVDELMPDTVRWAWEQPADSQFMRHPAAHKYEFFERCMSD
;
A
#
# COMPACT_ATOMS: atom_id res chain seq x y z
N MET A 1 -13.85 -17.76 28.56
CA MET A 1 -14.84 -16.66 28.61
C MET A 1 -14.08 -15.39 28.96
N ILE A 2 -13.54 -14.69 27.95
CA ILE A 2 -12.67 -13.52 28.12
C ILE A 2 -13.39 -12.32 27.52
N ARG A 3 -13.61 -11.29 28.35
CA ARG A 3 -14.22 -10.01 27.99
C ARG A 3 -13.14 -9.13 27.36
N LEU A 4 -13.25 -8.83 26.08
CA LEU A 4 -12.41 -7.83 25.41
C LEU A 4 -13.03 -6.45 25.63
N LEU A 5 -12.33 -5.60 26.37
CA LEU A 5 -12.71 -4.22 26.65
C LEU A 5 -12.04 -3.34 25.57
N ILE A 6 -12.78 -2.96 24.53
CA ILE A 6 -12.30 -1.99 23.52
C ILE A 6 -12.70 -0.61 24.02
N THR A 7 -11.76 0.06 24.69
CA THR A 7 -11.94 1.43 25.15
C THR A 7 -11.59 2.41 24.03
N THR A 8 -12.59 3.18 23.67
CA THR A 8 -12.66 4.37 22.83
C THR A 8 -11.42 5.26 22.86
N VAL A 9 -10.86 5.57 21.69
CA VAL A 9 -10.04 6.78 21.46
C VAL A 9 -10.78 7.64 20.44
N LEU A 10 -11.51 8.63 20.98
CA LEU A 10 -12.16 9.72 20.26
C LEU A 10 -11.32 10.97 20.54
N CYS A 11 -10.45 11.35 19.61
CA CYS A 11 -9.93 12.71 19.53
C CYS A 11 -9.99 13.16 18.07
N PHE A 12 -10.88 14.11 17.84
CA PHE A 12 -11.10 14.83 16.59
C PHE A 12 -9.86 15.63 16.21
N VAL A 13 -9.31 15.35 15.03
CA VAL A 13 -8.61 16.34 14.21
C VAL A 13 -9.46 16.55 12.96
N PRO A 14 -10.15 17.69 12.81
CA PRO A 14 -10.94 17.96 11.62
C PRO A 14 -10.03 18.50 10.51
N TRP A 15 -10.33 18.06 9.28
CA TRP A 15 -9.76 18.46 7.99
C TRP A 15 -8.51 17.71 7.50
N MET A 16 -8.70 17.03 6.35
CA MET A 16 -7.75 16.23 5.56
C MET A 16 -7.46 14.80 6.05
N ALA A 17 -8.44 14.09 6.61
CA ALA A 17 -8.41 12.62 6.63
C ALA A 17 -8.71 12.06 5.22
N MET A 18 -7.83 12.33 4.24
CA MET A 18 -7.72 11.39 3.13
C MET A 18 -7.24 10.08 3.75
N GLY A 19 -7.94 8.97 3.50
CA GLY A 19 -7.52 7.68 4.02
C GLY A 19 -6.08 7.42 3.60
N GLU A 20 -5.21 7.18 4.57
CA GLU A 20 -3.85 6.71 4.31
C GLU A 20 -3.89 5.21 4.04
N TRP A 21 -3.10 4.77 3.06
CA TRP A 21 -2.88 3.35 2.85
C TRP A 21 -2.14 2.76 4.03
N ARG A 22 -2.70 1.68 4.58
CA ARG A 22 -2.13 0.92 5.70
C ARG A 22 -1.86 -0.49 5.24
N ALA A 23 -0.64 -0.95 5.48
CA ALA A 23 -0.29 -2.35 5.35
C ALA A 23 -0.69 -3.11 6.62
N HIS A 24 -1.19 -4.32 6.45
CA HIS A 24 -1.60 -5.23 7.50
C HIS A 24 -0.85 -6.54 7.30
N PHE A 25 -0.23 -7.02 8.36
CA PHE A 25 0.59 -8.23 8.34
C PHE A 25 0.06 -9.18 9.41
N THR A 26 -0.41 -10.34 8.98
CA THR A 26 -0.81 -11.44 9.88
C THR A 26 -0.18 -12.74 9.42
N GLU A 27 -0.23 -13.77 10.26
CA GLU A 27 0.16 -15.14 9.88
C GLU A 27 -0.63 -15.65 8.66
N ASP A 28 -1.90 -15.26 8.55
CA ASP A 28 -2.81 -15.71 7.48
C ASP A 28 -2.63 -14.95 6.14
N GLY A 29 -1.72 -13.98 6.07
CA GLY A 29 -1.44 -13.22 4.85
C GLY A 29 -1.22 -11.73 5.07
N HIS A 30 -0.97 -11.03 3.96
CA HIS A 30 -0.65 -9.61 3.95
C HIS A 30 -1.55 -8.86 2.97
N TRP A 31 -2.00 -7.67 3.36
CA TRP A 31 -2.84 -6.83 2.53
C TRP A 31 -2.63 -5.36 2.86
N ILE A 32 -2.97 -4.50 1.92
CA ILE A 32 -3.01 -3.07 2.12
C ILE A 32 -4.45 -2.58 2.00
N SER A 33 -4.78 -1.53 2.73
CA SER A 33 -6.13 -0.97 2.67
C SER A 33 -6.16 0.53 2.86
N VAL A 34 -7.20 1.15 2.32
CA VAL A 34 -7.51 2.57 2.51
C VAL A 34 -8.99 2.74 2.84
N LEU A 35 -9.30 3.69 3.73
CA LEU A 35 -10.68 4.07 4.08
C LEU A 35 -11.12 5.29 3.27
N SER A 36 -12.37 5.24 2.79
CA SER A 36 -13.07 6.42 2.27
C SER A 36 -13.58 7.29 3.43
N PRO A 37 -13.89 8.57 3.19
CA PRO A 37 -14.51 9.43 4.21
C PRO A 37 -15.85 8.89 4.76
N ALA A 38 -16.57 8.10 3.96
CA ALA A 38 -17.84 7.47 4.36
C ALA A 38 -17.64 6.14 5.12
N GLY A 39 -16.40 5.74 5.42
CA GLY A 39 -16.10 4.52 6.18
C GLY A 39 -16.05 3.23 5.36
N HIS A 40 -16.29 3.27 4.04
CA HIS A 40 -16.00 2.13 3.17
C HIS A 40 -14.49 1.90 3.06
N GLN A 41 -14.07 0.65 2.83
CA GLN A 41 -12.67 0.27 2.70
C GLN A 41 -12.40 -0.32 1.32
N PHE A 42 -11.29 0.07 0.71
CA PHE A 42 -10.73 -0.64 -0.43
C PHE A 42 -9.50 -1.39 0.04
N VAL A 43 -9.37 -2.65 -0.36
CA VAL A 43 -8.29 -3.54 0.05
C VAL A 43 -7.64 -4.11 -1.20
N VAL A 44 -6.32 -4.17 -1.20
CA VAL A 44 -5.55 -4.95 -2.16
C VAL A 44 -4.75 -5.96 -1.37
N ALA A 45 -4.89 -7.23 -1.71
CA ALA A 45 -4.12 -8.32 -1.16
C ALA A 45 -3.33 -9.00 -2.27
N GLU A 46 -2.26 -9.69 -1.91
CA GLU A 46 -1.53 -10.58 -2.81
C GLU A 46 -1.30 -11.91 -2.08
N HIS A 47 -1.63 -13.01 -2.75
CA HIS A 47 -1.44 -14.35 -2.24
C HIS A 47 -1.00 -15.26 -3.39
N GLU A 48 0.11 -15.99 -3.23
CA GLU A 48 0.65 -16.89 -4.26
C GLU A 48 0.78 -16.21 -5.64
N ASP A 49 1.29 -14.97 -5.66
CA ASP A 49 1.43 -14.11 -6.85
C ASP A 49 0.11 -13.68 -7.52
N GLU A 50 -1.05 -13.99 -6.91
CA GLU A 50 -2.35 -13.49 -7.33
C GLU A 50 -2.76 -12.24 -6.56
N VAL A 51 -2.97 -11.14 -7.28
CA VAL A 51 -3.49 -9.89 -6.72
C VAL A 51 -5.01 -10.00 -6.58
N GLN A 52 -5.55 -9.56 -5.44
CA GLN A 52 -6.98 -9.51 -5.21
C GLN A 52 -7.41 -8.12 -4.78
N MET A 53 -8.41 -7.56 -5.48
CA MET A 53 -9.03 -6.29 -5.11
C MET A 53 -10.36 -6.53 -4.41
N LEU A 54 -10.50 -5.97 -3.21
CA LEU A 54 -11.70 -6.11 -2.39
C LEU A 54 -12.30 -4.76 -2.00
N LEU A 55 -13.62 -4.76 -1.84
CA LEU A 55 -14.40 -3.62 -1.38
C LEU A 55 -15.20 -4.01 -0.15
N VAL A 56 -15.00 -3.30 0.95
CA VAL A 56 -15.81 -3.42 2.16
C VAL A 56 -16.73 -2.20 2.25
N LEU A 57 -18.03 -2.46 2.10
CA LEU A 57 -19.07 -1.46 2.25
C LEU A 57 -19.53 -1.42 3.70
N ALA A 58 -19.15 -0.36 4.42
CA ALA A 58 -19.77 -0.01 5.69
C ALA A 58 -21.28 0.22 5.50
N VAL A 59 -22.10 -0.33 6.39
CA VAL A 59 -23.54 -0.10 6.41
C VAL A 59 -23.84 0.99 7.44
N SER A 60 -24.50 2.07 7.01
CA SER A 60 -25.05 3.09 7.92
C SER A 60 -26.58 2.92 8.02
N GLY A 61 -27.07 2.44 9.16
CA GLY A 61 -28.51 2.30 9.45
C GLY A 61 -29.20 1.11 8.76
N ASP A 62 -30.53 1.17 8.62
CA ASP A 62 -31.39 0.11 8.06
C ASP A 62 -31.24 -0.14 6.54
N GLN A 63 -30.22 0.45 5.90
CA GLN A 63 -29.96 0.26 4.47
C GLN A 63 -29.18 -1.04 4.22
N ILE A 64 -29.86 -2.18 4.33
CA ILE A 64 -29.47 -3.40 3.60
C ILE A 64 -30.23 -3.39 2.26
N ALA A 65 -30.02 -2.36 1.44
CA ALA A 65 -30.42 -2.44 0.04
C ALA A 65 -29.57 -3.54 -0.64
N GLY A 66 -30.15 -4.27 -1.58
CA GLY A 66 -29.59 -5.51 -2.13
C GLY A 66 -28.09 -5.43 -2.48
N ALA A 67 -27.38 -6.54 -2.25
CA ALA A 67 -25.96 -6.60 -2.55
C ALA A 67 -25.71 -6.32 -4.04
N PRO A 68 -24.84 -5.36 -4.39
CA PRO A 68 -24.50 -5.10 -5.78
C PRO A 68 -23.85 -6.34 -6.40
N ASP A 69 -24.25 -6.67 -7.62
CA ASP A 69 -23.74 -7.80 -8.40
C ASP A 69 -22.61 -7.40 -9.36
N LYS A 70 -22.45 -6.09 -9.62
CA LYS A 70 -21.43 -5.52 -10.50
C LYS A 70 -20.84 -4.25 -9.91
N GLY A 71 -19.56 -4.04 -10.22
CA GLY A 71 -18.82 -2.85 -9.86
C GLY A 71 -17.90 -2.42 -10.99
N ALA A 72 -17.44 -1.19 -10.91
CA ALA A 72 -16.43 -0.66 -11.80
C ALA A 72 -15.40 0.13 -11.01
N VAL A 73 -14.15 0.08 -11.47
CA VAL A 73 -13.02 0.82 -10.90
C VAL A 73 -12.49 1.80 -11.94
N ARG A 74 -12.17 3.01 -11.53
CA ARG A 74 -11.49 4.02 -12.35
C ARG A 74 -10.37 4.68 -11.56
N ILE A 75 -9.21 4.81 -12.21
CA ILE A 75 -8.08 5.60 -11.69
C ILE A 75 -8.08 6.96 -12.38
N ASP A 76 -8.11 8.02 -11.58
CA ASP A 76 -8.19 9.42 -12.01
C ASP A 76 -9.30 9.65 -13.07
N GLU A 77 -8.94 10.18 -14.23
CA GLU A 77 -9.85 10.44 -15.36
C GLU A 77 -9.84 9.31 -16.41
N GLY A 78 -9.19 8.18 -16.14
CA GLY A 78 -9.09 7.10 -17.12
C GLY A 78 -10.38 6.30 -17.33
N GLU A 79 -10.29 5.21 -18.07
CA GLU A 79 -11.46 4.37 -18.35
C GLU A 79 -11.91 3.55 -17.13
N TRP A 80 -13.22 3.27 -17.07
CA TRP A 80 -13.83 2.38 -16.09
C TRP A 80 -13.56 0.92 -16.45
N ALA A 81 -12.88 0.19 -15.57
CA ALA A 81 -12.73 -1.26 -15.63
C ALA A 81 -13.90 -1.91 -14.89
N TRP A 82 -14.70 -2.72 -15.59
CA TRP A 82 -15.90 -3.36 -15.05
C TRP A 82 -15.65 -4.80 -14.64
N ALA A 83 -16.24 -5.23 -13.52
CA ALA A 83 -16.21 -6.62 -13.07
C ALA A 83 -17.47 -7.02 -12.29
N PRO A 84 -17.81 -8.32 -12.28
CA PRO A 84 -18.76 -8.86 -11.32
C PRO A 84 -18.23 -8.68 -9.89
N LEU A 85 -19.13 -8.46 -8.94
CA LEU A 85 -18.82 -8.43 -7.52
C LEU A 85 -19.23 -9.76 -6.88
N LEU A 86 -18.26 -10.43 -6.26
CA LEU A 86 -18.48 -11.67 -5.52
C LEU A 86 -18.60 -11.34 -4.04
N LEU A 87 -19.79 -11.53 -3.46
CA LEU A 87 -20.00 -11.34 -2.03
C LEU A 87 -19.22 -12.40 -1.25
N LEU A 88 -18.23 -11.96 -0.45
CA LEU A 88 -17.45 -12.83 0.42
C LEU A 88 -18.05 -12.96 1.81
N ARG A 89 -18.52 -11.83 2.37
CA ARG A 89 -19.03 -11.77 3.73
C ARG A 89 -20.14 -10.74 3.86
N ARG A 90 -21.16 -11.09 4.64
CA ARG A 90 -22.19 -10.16 5.13
C ARG A 90 -22.19 -10.19 6.65
N SER A 91 -22.21 -9.01 7.26
CA SER A 91 -22.27 -8.82 8.71
C SER A 91 -23.15 -7.63 9.04
N GLN A 92 -23.35 -7.37 10.34
CA GLN A 92 -24.05 -6.17 10.80
C GLN A 92 -23.23 -4.89 10.55
N GLU A 93 -21.91 -5.00 10.41
CA GLU A 93 -21.00 -3.87 10.19
C GLU A 93 -20.85 -3.51 8.71
N GLY A 94 -21.14 -4.46 7.82
CA GLY A 94 -20.94 -4.25 6.39
C GLY A 94 -20.97 -5.50 5.52
N MET A 95 -20.70 -5.28 4.24
CA MET A 95 -20.55 -6.33 3.23
C MET A 95 -19.16 -6.23 2.59
N ALA A 96 -18.49 -7.37 2.44
CA ALA A 96 -17.20 -7.47 1.76
C ALA A 96 -17.36 -8.18 0.41
N PHE A 97 -16.82 -7.58 -0.64
CA PHE A 97 -16.86 -8.08 -2.01
C PHE A 97 -15.47 -8.23 -2.58
N ARG A 98 -15.27 -9.23 -3.43
CA ARG A 98 -14.12 -9.33 -4.32
C ARG A 98 -14.54 -8.89 -5.73
N PHE A 99 -13.72 -8.09 -6.40
CA PHE A 99 -13.89 -7.86 -7.82
C PHE A 99 -13.43 -9.09 -8.61
N GLY A 100 -14.28 -9.59 -9.51
CA GLY A 100 -13.91 -10.65 -10.44
C GLY A 100 -13.22 -10.10 -11.69
N PHE A 101 -12.15 -9.33 -11.53
CA PHE A 101 -11.33 -8.90 -12.66
C PHE A 101 -10.55 -10.09 -13.23
N ARG A 102 -10.10 -9.95 -14.48
CA ARG A 102 -9.08 -10.86 -15.03
C ARG A 102 -7.70 -10.36 -14.60
N GLU A 103 -6.75 -11.27 -14.48
CA GLU A 103 -5.38 -10.98 -14.03
C GLU A 103 -4.74 -9.82 -14.82
N GLU A 104 -4.92 -9.75 -16.14
CA GLU A 104 -4.32 -8.69 -16.95
C GLU A 104 -4.91 -7.31 -16.63
N VAL A 105 -6.19 -7.28 -16.24
CA VAL A 105 -6.88 -6.05 -15.82
C VAL A 105 -6.44 -5.64 -14.42
N GLU A 106 -6.24 -6.59 -13.51
CA GLU A 106 -5.73 -6.29 -12.16
C GLU A 106 -4.32 -5.72 -12.23
N LYS A 107 -3.43 -6.31 -13.03
CA LYS A 107 -2.08 -5.80 -13.27
C LYS A 107 -2.10 -4.38 -13.84
N ASP A 108 -2.90 -4.11 -14.87
CA ASP A 108 -3.06 -2.75 -15.41
C ASP A 108 -3.57 -1.77 -14.34
N LEU A 109 -4.57 -2.17 -13.55
CA LEU A 109 -5.09 -1.33 -12.48
C LEU A 109 -4.05 -1.04 -11.41
N ILE A 110 -3.24 -2.01 -10.98
CA ILE A 110 -2.13 -1.78 -10.04
C ILE A 110 -1.11 -0.79 -10.62
N GLU A 111 -0.69 -0.97 -11.87
CA GLU A 111 0.24 -0.04 -12.52
C GLU A 111 -0.32 1.39 -12.59
N ARG A 112 -1.62 1.53 -12.87
CA ARG A 112 -2.31 2.81 -12.84
C ARG A 112 -2.41 3.37 -11.42
N MET A 113 -2.69 2.53 -10.42
CA MET A 113 -2.77 2.95 -9.02
C MET A 113 -1.41 3.45 -8.49
N ILE A 114 -0.29 2.85 -8.93
CA ILE A 114 1.07 3.29 -8.58
C ILE A 114 1.35 4.73 -9.01
N ARG A 115 0.75 5.16 -10.12
CA ARG A 115 0.98 6.48 -10.75
C ARG A 115 -0.15 7.48 -10.48
N GLY A 116 -1.32 6.99 -10.12
CA GLY A 116 -2.53 7.78 -9.97
C GLY A 116 -2.65 8.47 -8.61
N LEU A 117 -3.64 9.34 -8.50
CA LEU A 117 -3.92 10.10 -7.27
C LEU A 117 -5.25 9.70 -6.62
N ARG A 118 -6.21 9.26 -7.44
CA ARG A 118 -7.57 8.96 -7.01
C ARG A 118 -8.05 7.63 -7.59
N LEU A 119 -8.57 6.79 -6.71
CA LEU A 119 -9.32 5.58 -7.05
C LEU A 119 -10.81 5.86 -6.88
N GLN A 120 -11.60 5.56 -7.89
CA GLN A 120 -13.06 5.65 -7.84
C GLN A 120 -13.67 4.28 -8.05
N VAL A 121 -14.71 3.99 -7.26
CA VAL A 121 -15.46 2.74 -7.35
C VAL A 121 -16.93 3.08 -7.54
N GLY A 122 -17.54 2.59 -8.62
CA GLY A 122 -18.98 2.66 -8.81
C GLY A 122 -19.64 1.29 -8.70
N LEU A 123 -20.91 1.29 -8.33
CA LEU A 123 -21.69 0.08 -8.02
C LEU A 123 -22.99 0.03 -8.83
N GLY A 124 -23.28 -1.13 -9.44
CA GLY A 124 -24.55 -1.41 -10.11
C GLY A 124 -24.97 -0.42 -11.20
N ALA A 125 -26.29 -0.19 -11.34
CA ALA A 125 -26.89 0.69 -12.35
C ALA A 125 -26.66 2.21 -12.09
N HIS A 126 -26.08 2.57 -10.94
CA HIS A 126 -25.82 3.97 -10.55
C HIS A 126 -24.63 4.61 -11.28
N LEU A 127 -24.00 3.91 -12.22
CA LEU A 127 -22.87 4.43 -13.01
C LEU A 127 -23.28 5.44 -14.10
N SER A 128 -24.57 5.73 -14.24
CA SER A 128 -25.13 6.76 -15.14
C SER A 128 -25.63 7.99 -14.36
N GLY A 129 -24.85 8.48 -13.39
CA GLY A 129 -25.16 9.72 -12.64
C GLY A 129 -25.30 9.58 -11.12
N GLY A 130 -25.00 8.42 -10.54
CA GLY A 130 -24.92 8.21 -9.09
C GLY A 130 -23.54 8.48 -8.51
N GLU A 131 -23.47 8.58 -7.18
CA GLU A 131 -22.24 8.85 -6.43
C GLU A 131 -21.29 7.65 -6.50
N SER A 132 -20.06 7.88 -6.98
CA SER A 132 -18.96 6.92 -6.89
C SER A 132 -18.28 7.03 -5.53
N LEU A 133 -17.87 5.90 -4.95
CA LEU A 133 -16.95 5.89 -3.81
C LEU A 133 -15.59 6.39 -4.28
N SER A 134 -14.90 7.13 -3.42
CA SER A 134 -13.61 7.74 -3.74
C SER A 134 -12.60 7.44 -2.67
N PHE A 135 -11.42 7.01 -3.10
CA PHE A 135 -10.29 6.67 -2.26
C PHE A 135 -9.04 7.42 -2.74
N SER A 136 -8.19 7.81 -1.79
CA SER A 136 -6.89 8.39 -2.11
C SER A 136 -5.93 7.30 -2.56
N LEU A 137 -5.08 7.58 -3.55
CA LEU A 137 -3.92 6.74 -3.89
C LEU A 137 -2.61 7.30 -3.32
N ILE A 138 -2.66 8.42 -2.59
CA ILE A 138 -1.49 8.94 -1.89
C ILE A 138 -1.03 7.90 -0.86
N GLY A 139 0.22 7.45 -0.99
CA GLY A 139 0.82 6.44 -0.13
C GLY A 139 0.61 4.99 -0.60
N PHE A 140 -0.21 4.75 -1.64
CA PHE A 140 -0.46 3.42 -2.19
C PHE A 140 0.84 2.69 -2.55
N THR A 141 1.69 3.31 -3.36
CA THR A 141 2.94 2.69 -3.85
C THR A 141 3.89 2.28 -2.73
N ASN A 142 3.96 3.07 -1.64
CA ASN A 142 4.80 2.70 -0.51
C ASN A 142 4.20 1.47 0.20
N ALA A 143 2.90 1.52 0.54
CA ALA A 143 2.23 0.41 1.22
C ALA A 143 2.26 -0.88 0.39
N TRP A 144 2.02 -0.77 -0.92
CA TRP A 144 2.09 -1.89 -1.87
C TRP A 144 3.46 -2.55 -1.86
N ASN A 145 4.54 -1.76 -2.02
CA ASN A 145 5.88 -2.32 -2.00
C ASN A 145 6.26 -2.90 -0.63
N ASP A 146 5.84 -2.28 0.48
CA ASP A 146 6.06 -2.84 1.82
C ASP A 146 5.34 -4.18 1.98
N MET A 147 4.15 -4.32 1.42
CA MET A 147 3.40 -5.59 1.38
C MET A 147 4.07 -6.65 0.51
N LEU A 148 4.58 -6.30 -0.68
CA LEU A 148 5.34 -7.23 -1.52
C LEU A 148 6.58 -7.76 -0.80
N ILE A 149 7.34 -6.86 -0.14
CA ILE A 149 8.49 -7.27 0.68
C ILE A 149 8.04 -8.16 1.83
N ALA A 150 6.93 -7.81 2.49
CA ALA A 150 6.36 -8.63 3.56
C ALA A 150 6.02 -10.04 3.09
N ASN A 151 5.38 -10.18 1.93
CA ASN A 151 5.04 -11.48 1.36
C ASN A 151 6.31 -12.31 1.08
N ARG A 152 7.40 -11.64 0.69
CA ARG A 152 8.67 -12.31 0.43
C ARG A 152 9.35 -12.81 1.70
N ILE A 153 9.27 -12.06 2.78
CA ILE A 153 9.98 -12.41 4.01
C ILE A 153 9.10 -13.17 5.01
N GLY A 154 7.78 -13.00 5.02
CA GLY A 154 6.90 -13.45 6.10
C GLY A 154 7.09 -12.53 7.32
N THR A 155 6.03 -11.79 7.66
CA THR A 155 5.92 -10.80 8.77
C THR A 155 7.06 -9.76 8.84
N VAL A 156 6.77 -8.51 8.42
CA VAL A 156 7.71 -7.38 8.57
C VAL A 156 7.52 -6.75 9.95
N ASP A 157 7.99 -7.44 10.98
CA ASP A 157 8.31 -6.80 12.25
C ASP A 157 9.83 -6.80 12.41
N ILE A 158 10.44 -5.61 12.51
CA ILE A 158 11.91 -5.48 12.63
C ILE A 158 12.43 -6.22 13.86
N GLY A 159 11.67 -6.19 14.97
CA GLY A 159 12.00 -6.95 16.18
C GLY A 159 11.96 -8.45 15.92
N GLU A 160 10.92 -8.93 15.25
CA GLU A 160 10.81 -10.34 14.86
C GLU A 160 11.94 -10.79 13.91
N LEU A 161 12.30 -9.98 12.92
CA LEU A 161 13.43 -10.27 12.03
C LEU A 161 14.74 -10.38 12.79
N VAL A 162 14.96 -9.54 13.80
CA VAL A 162 16.12 -9.63 14.69
C VAL A 162 16.06 -10.90 15.55
N GLU A 163 14.91 -11.19 16.17
CA GLU A 163 14.71 -12.38 17.00
C GLU A 163 14.92 -13.69 16.23
N GLN A 164 14.50 -13.73 14.97
CA GLN A 164 14.66 -14.88 14.08
C GLN A 164 16.04 -14.92 13.39
N ASN A 165 16.96 -13.98 13.72
CA ASN A 165 18.29 -13.86 13.15
C ASN A 165 18.30 -13.70 11.61
N ARG A 166 17.31 -12.98 11.08
CA ARG A 166 17.10 -12.69 9.65
C ARG A 166 17.76 -11.38 9.24
N VAL A 167 19.05 -11.31 9.57
CA VAL A 167 19.85 -10.08 9.45
C VAL A 167 19.98 -9.62 7.99
N ARG A 168 20.06 -10.56 7.04
CA ARG A 168 20.16 -10.23 5.60
C ARG A 168 18.90 -9.53 5.11
N GLU A 169 17.73 -10.07 5.42
CA GLU A 169 16.44 -9.49 5.05
C GLU A 169 16.26 -8.09 5.63
N LEU A 170 16.67 -7.92 6.89
CA LEU A 170 16.62 -6.64 7.58
C LEU A 170 17.54 -5.59 6.93
N VAL A 171 18.78 -5.98 6.58
CA VAL A 171 19.71 -5.13 5.82
C VAL A 171 19.08 -4.72 4.49
N CYS A 172 18.55 -5.67 3.73
CA CYS A 172 17.97 -5.40 2.42
C CYS A 172 16.73 -4.50 2.49
N TYR A 173 15.87 -4.70 3.49
CA TYR A 173 14.72 -3.83 3.72
C TYR A 173 15.16 -2.39 4.03
N ALA A 174 16.11 -2.21 4.96
CA ALA A 174 16.63 -0.90 5.34
C ALA A 174 17.30 -0.18 4.17
N MET A 175 18.16 -0.89 3.41
CA MET A 175 18.82 -0.34 2.23
C MET A 175 17.83 0.09 1.15
N ALA A 176 16.78 -0.69 0.90
CA ALA A 176 15.73 -0.32 -0.05
C ALA A 176 15.00 0.97 0.38
N ASP A 177 14.65 1.09 1.66
CA ASP A 177 13.97 2.27 2.20
C ASP A 177 14.85 3.53 2.16
N TRP A 178 16.11 3.39 2.58
CA TRP A 178 17.09 4.48 2.51
C TRP A 178 17.39 4.91 1.08
N SER A 179 17.46 3.97 0.12
CA SER A 179 17.67 4.26 -1.30
C SER A 179 16.55 5.17 -1.84
N VAL A 180 15.29 4.84 -1.54
CA VAL A 180 14.13 5.66 -1.94
C VAL A 180 14.21 7.05 -1.31
N THR A 181 14.54 7.14 -0.02
CA THR A 181 14.63 8.41 0.71
C THR A 181 15.77 9.28 0.19
N ALA A 182 16.94 8.70 -0.07
CA ALA A 182 18.10 9.39 -0.64
C ALA A 182 17.82 9.92 -2.05
N LEU A 183 17.20 9.11 -2.93
CA LEU A 183 16.79 9.55 -4.27
C LEU A 183 15.80 10.72 -4.22
N ARG A 184 14.80 10.67 -3.32
CA ARG A 184 13.86 11.77 -3.11
C ARG A 184 14.55 13.06 -2.65
N ALA A 185 15.52 12.95 -1.74
CA ALA A 185 16.31 14.09 -1.29
C ALA A 185 17.13 14.71 -2.44
N ARG A 186 17.76 13.87 -3.26
CA ARG A 186 18.48 14.32 -4.46
C ARG A 186 17.57 15.03 -5.47
N ILE A 187 16.37 14.51 -5.73
CA ILE A 187 15.39 15.14 -6.63
C ILE A 187 14.98 16.53 -6.13
N ARG A 188 14.94 16.72 -4.80
CA ARG A 188 14.66 18.02 -4.16
C ARG A 188 15.90 18.94 -4.09
N SER A 189 17.00 18.55 -4.73
CA SER A 189 18.27 19.29 -4.73
C SER A 189 18.88 19.49 -3.35
N SER A 190 18.59 18.62 -2.39
CA SER A 190 19.28 18.59 -1.09
C SER A 190 20.75 18.18 -1.27
N SER A 191 21.62 18.53 -0.32
CA SER A 191 23.00 18.01 -0.32
C SER A 191 23.04 16.53 0.12
N ARG A 192 24.14 15.83 -0.17
CA ARG A 192 24.35 14.45 0.32
C ARG A 192 24.33 14.41 1.86
N GLU A 193 24.93 15.40 2.50
CA GLU A 193 25.03 15.52 3.96
C GLU A 193 23.67 15.82 4.61
N GLU A 194 22.80 16.56 3.92
CA GLU A 194 21.41 16.78 4.37
C GLU A 194 20.58 15.50 4.24
N ALA A 195 20.72 14.78 3.14
CA ALA A 195 20.04 13.51 2.93
C ALA A 195 20.46 12.47 3.98
N LEU A 196 21.76 12.35 4.25
CA LEU A 196 22.28 11.44 5.29
C LEU A 196 21.71 11.76 6.67
N ARG A 197 21.62 13.06 7.03
CA ARG A 197 21.01 13.50 8.30
C ARG A 197 19.51 13.27 8.38
N ALA A 198 18.82 13.14 7.25
CA ALA A 198 17.39 12.91 7.19
C ALA A 198 17.01 11.42 7.29
N LEU A 199 17.96 10.52 7.04
CA LEU A 199 17.76 9.08 7.21
C LEU A 199 17.68 8.72 8.69
N ARG A 200 16.77 7.78 9.01
CA ARG A 200 16.64 7.26 10.37
C ARG A 200 17.53 6.02 10.51
N PRO A 201 18.46 6.00 11.47
CA PRO A 201 19.20 4.78 11.80
C PRO A 201 18.24 3.72 12.33
N THR A 202 18.58 2.45 12.07
CA THR A 202 17.86 1.28 12.55
C THR A 202 18.21 0.93 13.99
N GLY A 203 19.36 1.42 14.50
CA GLY A 203 19.89 1.06 15.82
C GLY A 203 20.68 -0.26 15.80
N ILE A 204 21.00 -0.76 14.62
CA ILE A 204 21.79 -1.98 14.40
C ILE A 204 23.06 -1.56 13.68
N ASP A 205 24.18 -1.60 14.39
CA ASP A 205 25.48 -1.06 13.93
C ASP A 205 25.82 -1.53 12.51
N LEU A 206 25.72 -2.83 12.23
CA LEU A 206 26.02 -3.40 10.91
C LEU A 206 25.14 -2.81 9.79
N VAL A 207 23.88 -2.53 10.07
CA VAL A 207 22.95 -1.96 9.09
C VAL A 207 23.26 -0.47 8.91
N ASP A 208 23.46 0.25 10.00
CA ASP A 208 23.68 1.70 10.02
C ASP A 208 25.03 2.09 9.38
N GLU A 209 26.03 1.22 9.43
CA GLU A 209 27.31 1.38 8.71
C GLU A 209 27.14 1.43 7.18
N LEU A 210 26.08 0.85 6.62
CA LEU A 210 25.82 0.83 5.17
C LEU A 210 25.08 2.09 4.67
N MET A 211 24.60 2.93 5.58
CA MET A 211 23.81 4.11 5.24
C MET A 211 24.58 5.11 4.35
N PRO A 212 25.86 5.48 4.62
CA PRO A 212 26.60 6.42 3.78
C PRO A 212 26.79 5.90 2.34
N ASP A 213 27.02 4.60 2.18
CA ASP A 213 27.20 3.96 0.89
C ASP A 213 25.89 3.93 0.09
N THR A 214 24.76 3.71 0.77
CA THR A 214 23.43 3.81 0.17
C THR A 214 23.13 5.23 -0.35
N VAL A 215 23.48 6.26 0.42
CA VAL A 215 23.35 7.66 -0.01
C VAL A 215 24.29 7.98 -1.17
N ARG A 216 25.54 7.49 -1.14
CA ARG A 216 26.50 7.66 -2.24
C ARG A 216 25.95 7.10 -3.55
N TRP A 217 25.45 5.87 -3.51
CA TRP A 217 24.84 5.19 -4.66
C TRP A 217 23.70 6.01 -5.29
N ALA A 218 22.85 6.63 -4.47
CA ALA A 218 21.73 7.44 -4.94
C ALA A 218 22.19 8.68 -5.74
N TRP A 219 23.37 9.23 -5.46
CA TRP A 219 23.95 10.34 -6.24
C TRP A 219 24.73 9.89 -7.48
N GLU A 220 25.14 8.63 -7.53
CA GLU A 220 25.80 8.04 -8.70
C GLU A 220 24.81 7.65 -9.79
N GLN A 221 23.51 7.56 -9.47
CA GLN A 221 22.48 7.25 -10.46
C GLN A 221 22.41 8.32 -11.57
N PRO A 222 22.21 7.94 -12.84
CA PRO A 222 21.89 8.89 -13.90
C PRO A 222 20.61 9.67 -13.60
N ALA A 223 20.61 10.97 -13.87
CA ALA A 223 19.47 11.85 -13.58
C ALA A 223 18.21 11.49 -14.38
N ASP A 224 18.36 10.84 -15.53
CA ASP A 224 17.31 10.42 -16.44
C ASP A 224 16.80 8.99 -16.19
N SER A 225 17.42 8.26 -15.25
CA SER A 225 17.08 6.88 -14.90
C SER A 225 15.64 6.72 -14.39
N GLN A 226 15.08 5.52 -14.54
CA GLN A 226 13.73 5.19 -14.05
C GLN A 226 13.59 5.38 -12.53
N PHE A 227 14.66 5.05 -11.77
CA PHE A 227 14.73 5.24 -10.33
C PHE A 227 14.57 6.70 -9.90
N MET A 228 15.06 7.65 -10.71
CA MET A 228 14.91 9.08 -10.43
C MET A 228 13.51 9.61 -10.73
N ARG A 229 12.77 8.97 -11.66
CA ARG A 229 11.40 9.41 -12.01
C ARG A 229 10.38 8.94 -10.96
N HIS A 230 10.53 7.71 -10.49
CA HIS A 230 9.57 7.10 -9.57
C HIS A 230 10.26 6.31 -8.44
N PRO A 231 11.08 6.93 -7.56
CA PRO A 231 11.87 6.19 -6.57
C PRO A 231 11.05 5.19 -5.75
N ALA A 232 9.87 5.61 -5.31
CA ALA A 232 8.98 4.80 -4.50
C ALA A 232 8.50 3.52 -5.19
N ALA A 233 8.26 3.56 -6.50
CA ALA A 233 7.79 2.41 -7.27
C ALA A 233 8.83 1.31 -7.37
N HIS A 234 10.11 1.64 -7.19
CA HIS A 234 11.23 0.73 -7.31
C HIS A 234 11.72 0.16 -5.96
N LYS A 235 11.05 0.46 -4.83
CA LYS A 235 11.47 -0.05 -3.50
C LYS A 235 11.60 -1.58 -3.49
N TYR A 236 10.60 -2.27 -4.01
CA TYR A 236 10.61 -3.74 -4.08
C TYR A 236 11.73 -4.27 -5.00
N GLU A 237 12.01 -3.61 -6.13
CA GLU A 237 13.11 -3.97 -7.02
C GLU A 237 14.49 -3.82 -6.33
N PHE A 238 14.68 -2.78 -5.51
CA PHE A 238 15.90 -2.65 -4.70
C PHE A 238 16.05 -3.79 -3.70
N PHE A 239 14.96 -4.15 -3.04
CA PHE A 239 14.94 -5.26 -2.10
C PHE A 239 15.30 -6.59 -2.78
N GLU A 240 14.64 -6.94 -3.87
CA GLU A 240 14.90 -8.19 -4.62
C GLU A 240 16.35 -8.27 -5.12
N ARG A 241 16.91 -7.15 -5.59
CA ARG A 241 18.32 -7.09 -6.00
C ARG A 241 19.25 -7.37 -4.83
N CYS A 242 19.04 -6.71 -3.69
CA CYS A 242 19.83 -6.96 -2.48
C CYS A 242 19.73 -8.43 -2.00
N MET A 243 18.55 -9.03 -2.12
CA MET A 243 18.32 -10.44 -1.75
C MET A 243 18.94 -11.44 -2.73
N SER A 244 19.33 -11.01 -3.93
CA SER A 244 19.91 -11.87 -4.96
C SER A 244 21.45 -11.92 -4.93
N ASP A 245 22.08 -10.88 -4.38
CA ASP A 245 23.55 -10.74 -4.23
C ASP A 245 24.07 -11.42 -2.95
#